data_AF-A0A382B7T9-F1
#
_entry.id   AF-A0A382B7T9-F1
#
_cell.length_a   1.000
_cell.length_b   1.000
_cell.length_c   1.000
_cell.angle_alpha   90.00
_cell.angle_beta   90.00
_cell.angle_gamma   90.00
#
_symmetry.space_group_name_H-M   'P 1'
#
loop_
_entity.id
_entity.type
_entity.pdbx_description
1 polymer ?
#
loop_
_entity_poly.entity_id
_entity_poly.type
_entity_poly.pdbx_seq_one_letter_code
_entity_poly.pdbx_strand_id
1 'polypeptide(L)'
;MLSKVITIAQQKGGTGKTTLAVHLALAFIKYHNLKVAIIDTDPQGSLGKWFMIRSEKNISNNNLTFKTASLWGAQYESKILKQDHDI
;
A
#
# COMPACT_ATOMS: atom_id res chain seq x y z
N MET A 1 9.77 10.73 13.07
CA MET A 1 8.40 10.30 13.42
C MET A 1 8.39 8.78 13.51
N LEU A 2 7.63 8.16 14.41
CA LEU A 2 7.52 6.68 14.44
C LEU A 2 6.60 6.24 13.29
N SER A 3 7.15 5.47 12.35
CA SER A 3 6.40 4.88 11.24
C SER A 3 5.19 4.09 11.74
N LYS A 4 4.03 4.27 11.08
CA LYS A 4 2.77 3.61 11.43
C LYS A 4 2.48 2.48 10.45
N VAL A 5 1.72 1.48 10.89
CA VAL A 5 1.19 0.44 10.00
C VAL A 5 -0.31 0.39 10.17
N ILE A 6 -1.01 0.49 9.04
CA ILE A 6 -2.47 0.45 8.98
C ILE A 6 -2.87 -0.79 8.18
N THR A 7 -3.65 -1.67 8.79
CA THR A 7 -4.16 -2.87 8.14
C THR A 7 -5.62 -2.69 7.77
N ILE A 8 -5.96 -2.90 6.50
CA ILE A 8 -7.33 -2.92 6.00
C ILE A 8 -7.75 -4.38 5.76
N ALA A 9 -8.53 -4.93 6.69
CA ALA A 9 -8.96 -6.33 6.65
C ALA A 9 -10.50 -6.46 6.67
N GLN A 10 -11.03 -7.34 5.81
CA GLN A 10 -12.46 -7.67 5.71
C GLN A 10 -12.60 -9.00 4.99
N GLN A 11 -13.33 -9.94 5.61
CA GLN A 11 -13.54 -11.30 5.12
C GLN A 11 -14.40 -11.34 3.85
N LYS A 12 -15.38 -10.44 3.72
CA LYS A 12 -16.22 -10.37 2.52
C LYS A 12 -15.47 -9.74 1.34
N GLY A 13 -15.50 -10.41 0.19
CA GLY A 13 -15.02 -9.88 -1.09
C GLY A 13 -15.87 -8.71 -1.61
N GLY A 14 -15.30 -7.85 -2.46
CA GLY A 14 -16.05 -6.74 -3.08
C GLY A 14 -16.47 -5.59 -2.13
N THR A 15 -15.89 -5.52 -0.93
CA THR A 15 -16.22 -4.51 0.10
C THR A 15 -15.41 -3.21 -0.01
N GLY A 16 -14.52 -3.10 -1.00
CA GLY A 16 -13.72 -1.89 -1.23
C GLY A 16 -12.41 -1.79 -0.45
N LYS A 17 -11.90 -2.89 0.14
CA LYS A 17 -10.61 -2.90 0.88
C LYS A 17 -9.45 -2.27 0.08
N THR A 18 -9.20 -2.78 -1.11
CA THR A 18 -8.14 -2.30 -2.00
C THR A 18 -8.37 -0.84 -2.39
N THR A 19 -9.61 -0.48 -2.69
CA THR A 19 -9.99 0.89 -3.02
C THR A 19 -9.68 1.84 -1.86
N LEU A 20 -10.07 1.48 -0.64
CA LEU A 20 -9.81 2.28 0.56
C LEU A 20 -8.31 2.40 0.84
N ALA A 21 -7.56 1.29 0.78
CA ALA A 21 -6.12 1.27 1.00
C ALA A 21 -5.38 2.21 0.03
N VAL A 22 -5.74 2.15 -1.27
CA VAL A 22 -5.19 3.05 -2.29
C VAL A 22 -5.50 4.51 -2.01
N HIS A 23 -6.77 4.84 -1.72
CA HIS A 23 -7.16 6.23 -1.54
C HIS A 23 -6.55 6.84 -0.28
N LEU A 24 -6.42 6.07 0.80
CA LEU A 24 -5.71 6.50 1.99
C LEU A 24 -4.23 6.76 1.69
N ALA A 25 -3.54 5.85 1.00
CA ALA A 25 -2.13 6.04 0.64
C ALA A 25 -1.93 7.31 -0.20
N LEU A 26 -2.76 7.52 -1.23
CA LEU A 26 -2.68 8.73 -2.05
C LEU A 26 -3.05 10.00 -1.28
N ALA A 27 -3.99 9.94 -0.32
CA ALA A 27 -4.34 11.08 0.51
C ALA A 27 -3.19 11.47 1.44
N PHE A 28 -2.51 10.49 2.07
CA PHE A 28 -1.33 10.74 2.90
C PHE A 28 -0.20 11.39 2.12
N ILE A 29 0.07 10.92 0.90
CA ILE A 29 1.07 11.55 0.02
C ILE A 29 0.62 12.97 -0.36
N LYS A 30 -0.61 13.13 -0.86
CA LYS A 30 -1.08 14.39 -1.44
C LYS A 30 -1.21 15.51 -0.41
N TYR A 31 -1.78 15.22 0.77
CA TYR A 31 -2.12 16.24 1.75
C TYR A 31 -1.09 16.38 2.88
N HIS A 32 -0.23 15.38 3.08
CA HIS A 32 0.77 15.38 4.16
C HIS A 32 2.21 15.15 3.68
N ASN A 33 2.44 14.94 2.39
CA ASN A 33 3.76 14.70 1.79
C ASN A 33 4.54 13.55 2.45
N LEU A 34 3.82 12.52 2.92
CA LEU A 34 4.41 11.35 3.57
C LEU A 34 4.91 10.33 2.54
N LYS A 35 5.97 9.60 2.90
CA LYS A 35 6.40 8.38 2.19
C LYS A 35 5.54 7.22 2.65
N VAL A 36 4.82 6.61 1.72
CA VAL A 36 3.85 5.54 2.01
C VAL A 36 4.26 4.27 1.30
N ALA A 37 4.23 3.16 2.02
CA ALA A 37 4.31 1.83 1.45
C ALA A 37 2.94 1.15 1.44
N ILE A 38 2.62 0.48 0.34
CA ILE A 38 1.44 -0.38 0.23
C ILE A 38 1.89 -1.84 0.01
N ILE A 39 1.37 -2.75 0.83
CA ILE A 39 1.67 -4.18 0.77
C ILE A 39 0.40 -4.93 0.37
N ASP A 40 0.42 -5.62 -0.77
CA ASP A 40 -0.66 -6.52 -1.16
C ASP A 40 -0.42 -7.91 -0.57
N THR A 41 -1.40 -8.39 0.21
CA THR A 41 -1.41 -9.75 0.74
C THR A 41 -2.53 -10.60 0.17
N ASP A 42 -3.36 -10.03 -0.71
CA ASP A 42 -4.50 -10.72 -1.30
C ASP A 42 -4.03 -11.51 -2.53
N PRO A 43 -4.23 -12.84 -2.57
CA PRO A 43 -3.90 -13.64 -3.75
C PRO A 43 -4.59 -13.16 -5.04
N GLN A 44 -5.69 -12.41 -4.94
CA GLN A 44 -6.37 -11.81 -6.09
C GLN A 44 -5.55 -10.68 -6.76
N GLY A 45 -4.55 -10.10 -6.07
CA GLY A 45 -3.58 -9.18 -6.67
C GLY A 45 -4.18 -7.88 -7.21
N SER A 46 -5.37 -7.48 -6.74
CA SER A 46 -6.07 -6.29 -7.26
C SER A 46 -5.27 -5.00 -7.02
N LEU A 47 -4.55 -4.92 -5.91
CA LEU A 47 -3.70 -3.76 -5.59
C LEU A 47 -2.47 -3.73 -6.50
N GLY A 48 -1.84 -4.89 -6.72
CA GLY A 48 -0.73 -5.02 -7.67
C GLY A 48 -1.12 -4.62 -9.10
N LYS A 49 -2.27 -5.11 -9.58
CA LYS A 49 -2.79 -4.72 -10.91
C LYS A 49 -3.01 -3.21 -11.01
N TRP A 50 -3.58 -2.59 -9.98
CA TRP A 50 -3.76 -1.14 -9.94
C TRP A 50 -2.43 -0.39 -10.01
N PHE A 51 -1.42 -0.84 -9.27
CA PHE A 51 -0.09 -0.21 -9.26
C PHE A 51 0.59 -0.31 -10.63
N MET A 52 0.52 -1.48 -11.29
CA MET A 52 1.07 -1.68 -12.64
C MET A 52 0.43 -0.74 -13.67
N ILE A 53 -0.90 -0.62 -13.68
CA ILE A 53 -1.62 0.27 -14.60
C ILE A 53 -1.18 1.73 -14.43
N ARG A 54 -0.89 2.18 -13.20
CA ARG A 54 -0.38 3.53 -12.95
C ARG A 54 1.02 3.73 -13.51
N SER A 55 1.89 2.76 -13.31
CA SER A 55 3.25 2.76 -13.85
C SER A 55 3.25 2.78 -15.37
N GLU A 56 2.41 1.96 -16.03
CA GLU A 56 2.24 1.95 -17.49
C GLU A 56 1.74 3.29 -18.04
N LYS A 57 0.86 3.97 -17.29
CA LYS A 57 0.36 5.31 -17.64
C LYS A 57 1.34 6.44 -17.31
N ASN A 58 2.57 6.13 -16.87
CA ASN A 58 3.57 7.10 -16.42
C ASN A 58 3.03 8.08 -15.36
N ILE A 59 2.08 7.62 -14.54
CA ILE A 59 1.59 8.42 -13.42
C ILE A 59 2.66 8.39 -12.34
N SER A 60 3.11 9.56 -11.91
CA SER A 60 4.10 9.66 -10.82
C SER A 60 3.61 8.91 -9.58
N ASN A 61 4.47 8.01 -9.10
CA ASN A 61 4.34 7.30 -7.83
C ASN A 61 5.36 7.85 -6.83
N ASN A 62 5.70 9.14 -6.92
CA ASN A 62 6.62 9.77 -5.96
C ASN A 62 6.08 9.54 -4.54
N ASN A 63 6.96 9.10 -3.64
CA ASN A 63 6.62 8.75 -2.26
C ASN A 63 5.67 7.55 -2.09
N LEU A 64 5.43 6.74 -3.13
CA LEU A 64 4.64 5.51 -3.06
C LEU A 64 5.49 4.28 -3.42
N THR A 65 5.68 3.39 -2.45
CA THR A 65 6.33 2.09 -2.65
C THR A 65 5.30 0.97 -2.66
N PHE A 66 5.42 0.02 -3.59
CA PHE A 66 4.57 -1.15 -3.65
C PHE A 66 5.35 -2.44 -3.36
N LYS A 67 4.74 -3.33 -2.57
CA LYS A 67 5.22 -4.69 -2.30
C LYS A 67 4.07 -5.68 -2.39
N THR A 68 4.42 -6.92 -2.71
CA THR A 68 3.55 -8.09 -2.53
C THR A 68 4.18 -9.01 -1.49
N ALA A 69 3.37 -9.62 -0.65
CA ALA A 69 3.85 -10.57 0.36
C ALA A 69 2.75 -11.58 0.71
N SER A 70 3.15 -12.76 1.19
CA SER A 70 2.21 -13.61 1.93
C SER A 70 1.79 -12.92 3.24
N LEU A 71 0.74 -13.42 3.88
CA LEU A 71 0.28 -12.86 5.16
C LEU A 71 1.39 -12.84 6.23
N TRP A 72 2.22 -13.89 6.27
CA TRP A 72 3.40 -13.98 7.14
C TRP A 72 4.52 -13.05 6.67
N GLY A 73 4.74 -12.96 5.36
CA GLY A 73 5.73 -12.05 4.77
C GLY A 73 5.41 -10.58 5.01
N ALA A 74 4.13 -10.21 5.08
CA ALA A 74 3.70 -8.84 5.27
C ALA A 74 4.21 -8.23 6.58
N GLN A 75 4.28 -9.03 7.65
CA GLN A 75 4.85 -8.57 8.91
C GLN A 75 6.35 -8.28 8.77
N TYR A 76 7.08 -9.13 8.04
CA TYR A 76 8.51 -8.93 7.77
C TYR A 76 8.76 -7.71 6.88
N GLU A 77 8.06 -7.60 5.75
CA GLU A 77 8.14 -6.44 4.84
C GLU A 77 7.81 -5.14 5.58
N SER A 78 6.78 -5.14 6.43
CA SER A 78 6.43 -3.95 7.22
C SER A 78 7.55 -3.51 8.17
N LYS A 79 8.35 -4.44 8.72
CA LYS A 79 9.48 -4.10 9.59
C LYS A 79 10.62 -3.43 8.82
N ILE A 80 10.85 -3.84 7.58
CA ILE A 80 11.86 -3.25 6.70
C ILE A 80 11.41 -1.85 6.27
N LEU A 81 10.19 -1.74 5.73
CA LEU A 81 9.65 -0.49 5.17
C LEU A 81 9.48 0.61 6.22
N LYS A 82 9.29 0.25 7.50
CA LYS A 82 9.24 1.21 8.61
C LYS A 82 10.52 2.05 8.78
N GLN A 83 11.64 1.63 8.21
CA GLN A 83 12.92 2.33 8.36
C GLN A 83 12.97 3.61 7.52
N ASP A 84 12.25 3.66 6.40
CA ASP A 84 12.30 4.73 5.41
C ASP A 84 10.94 5.27 4.94
N HIS A 85 9.83 4.68 5.41
CA HIS A 85 8.45 5.13 5.16
C HIS A 85 7.73 5.58 6.43
N ASP A 86 6.86 6.57 6.28
CA ASP A 86 6.07 7.13 7.37
C ASP A 86 4.84 6.27 7.71
N ILE A 87 4.27 5.59 6.71
CA ILE A 87 3.04 4.76 6.78
C ILE A 87 3.18 3.49 5.94
#